data_AF-A0ABD1L4C9-F1
#
_entry.id   AF-A0ABD1L4C9-F1
#
_cell.length_a   1.000
_cell.length_b   1.000
_cell.length_c   1.000
_cell.angle_alpha   90.00
_cell.angle_beta   90.00
_cell.angle_gamma   90.00
#
_symmetry.space_group_name_H-M   'P 1'
#
loop_
_entity.id
_entity.type
_entity.pdbx_description
1 polymer ?
#
loop_
_entity_poly.entity_id
_entity_poly.type
_entity_poly.pdbx_seq_one_letter_code
_entity_poly.pdbx_strand_id
1 'polypeptide(L)' 'MANFLGGGQILTFKPRRRIHHWNQAEDRKLRQLVRQYGPYNWDSIAENLAGRTGKSCRLRWVNHLDPRLIKKSFSEEENA' A
#
# COMPACT_ATOMS: atom_id res chain seq x y z
N MET A 1 15.86 -16.93 46.81
CA MET A 1 14.91 -17.82 46.10
C MET A 1 13.67 -17.01 45.76
N ALA A 2 13.62 -16.39 44.58
CA ALA A 2 12.40 -15.73 44.09
C ALA A 2 12.26 -16.05 42.60
N ASN A 3 11.10 -16.58 42.27
CA ASN A 3 10.81 -17.33 41.07
C ASN A 3 10.54 -16.45 39.84
N PHE A 4 10.74 -17.08 38.69
CA PHE A 4 10.28 -16.72 37.34
C PHE A 4 9.00 -15.88 37.31
N LEU A 5 9.03 -14.76 36.58
CA LEU A 5 7.84 -14.10 36.04
C LEU A 5 8.01 -13.82 34.55
N GLY A 6 7.17 -14.49 33.75
CA GLY A 6 6.44 -13.84 32.66
C GLY A 6 7.15 -13.71 31.31
N GLY A 7 7.10 -14.76 30.51
CA GLY A 7 7.00 -14.59 29.06
C GLY A 7 5.61 -14.04 28.71
N GLY A 8 5.52 -13.06 27.80
CA GLY A 8 4.22 -12.60 27.31
C GLY A 8 4.20 -11.23 26.64
N GLN A 9 4.50 -11.24 25.33
CA GLN A 9 4.09 -10.24 24.33
C GLN A 9 4.72 -8.84 24.42
N ILE A 10 5.89 -8.72 23.77
CA ILE A 10 6.39 -7.43 23.28
C ILE A 10 5.31 -6.87 22.34
N LEU A 11 4.56 -5.87 22.79
CA LEU A 11 3.75 -5.04 21.91
C LEU A 11 4.72 -4.37 20.96
N THR A 12 4.93 -4.96 19.77
CA THR A 12 5.70 -4.31 18.71
C THR A 12 4.92 -3.04 18.36
N PHE A 13 5.35 -1.92 18.95
CA PHE A 13 4.89 -0.59 18.63
C PHE A 13 5.25 -0.39 17.17
N LYS A 14 4.35 -0.78 16.26
CA LYS A 14 4.57 -0.56 14.84
C LYS A 14 4.58 0.94 14.69
N PRO A 15 5.74 1.56 14.37
CA PRO A 15 5.81 3.00 14.26
C PRO A 15 4.71 3.44 13.29
N ARG A 16 3.99 4.53 13.64
CA ARG A 16 3.02 5.14 12.73
C ARG A 16 3.75 5.37 11.41
N ARG A 17 3.42 4.56 10.41
CA ARG A 17 4.08 4.58 9.11
C ARG A 17 3.89 5.99 8.58
N ARG A 18 4.98 6.70 8.30
CA ARG A 18 4.90 7.97 7.58
C ARG A 18 4.15 7.67 6.28
N ILE A 19 2.98 8.29 6.12
CA ILE A 19 2.20 8.14 4.90
C ILE A 19 2.99 8.81 3.79
N HIS A 20 3.71 8.00 3.03
CA HIS A 20 4.46 8.50 1.89
C HIS A 20 3.45 8.77 0.78
N HIS A 21 3.31 10.04 0.42
CA HIS A 21 2.35 10.49 -0.58
C HIS A 21 2.78 9.95 -1.93
N TRP A 22 1.84 9.38 -2.69
CA TRP A 22 2.13 8.84 -4.02
C TRP A 22 2.18 9.96 -5.04
N ASN A 23 3.30 10.05 -5.76
CA ASN A 23 3.42 10.99 -6.87
C ASN A 23 2.91 10.37 -8.17
N GLN A 24 2.46 11.21 -9.11
CA GLN A 24 2.00 10.73 -10.43
C GLN A 24 3.07 9.94 -11.18
N ALA A 25 4.36 10.27 -11.01
CA ALA A 25 5.46 9.51 -11.59
C ALA A 25 5.56 8.08 -11.01
N GLU A 26 5.35 7.94 -9.70
CA GLU A 26 5.32 6.62 -9.03
C GLU A 26 4.09 5.83 -9.44
N ASP A 27 2.92 6.48 -9.54
CA ASP A 27 1.70 5.83 -10.03
C ASP A 27 1.86 5.30 -11.46
N ARG A 28 2.51 6.07 -12.34
CA ARG A 28 2.82 5.63 -13.71
C ARG A 28 3.74 4.40 -13.71
N LYS A 29 4.82 4.44 -12.92
CA LYS A 29 5.71 3.28 -12.75
C LYS A 29 4.96 2.08 -12.20
N LEU A 30 4.15 2.28 -11.16
CA LEU A 30 3.35 1.22 -10.55
C LEU A 30 2.42 0.58 -11.57
N ARG A 31 1.75 1.36 -12.43
CA ARG A 31 0.92 0.79 -13.51
C ARG A 31 1.71 0.01 -14.54
N GLN A 32 2.88 0.50 -14.94
CA GLN A 32 3.74 -0.20 -15.87
C GLN A 32 4.22 -1.52 -15.28
N LEU A 33 4.67 -1.50 -14.03
CA LEU A 33 5.13 -2.69 -13.31
C LEU A 33 4.00 -3.70 -13.08
N VAL A 34 2.78 -3.25 -12.72
CA VAL A 34 1.63 -4.15 -12.59
C VAL A 34 1.21 -4.72 -13.94
N ARG A 35 1.35 -3.99 -15.04
CA ARG A 35 1.13 -4.55 -16.39
C ARG A 35 2.19 -5.58 -16.78
N GLN A 36 3.42 -5.38 -16.34
CA GLN A 36 4.55 -6.26 -16.67
C GLN A 36 4.61 -7.51 -15.80
N TYR A 37 4.49 -7.36 -14.48
CA TYR A 37 4.58 -8.43 -13.48
C TYR A 37 3.23 -8.96 -13.01
N GLY A 38 2.13 -8.25 -13.29
CA GLY A 38 0.78 -8.61 -12.81
C GLY A 38 0.51 -8.25 -11.34
N PRO A 39 -0.78 -8.16 -10.93
CA PRO A 39 -1.20 -7.74 -9.59
C PRO A 39 -1.06 -8.85 -8.53
N TYR A 40 -0.14 -9.79 -8.74
CA TYR A 40 0.12 -10.92 -7.83
C TYR A 40 1.49 -10.78 -7.14
N ASN A 41 2.50 -10.20 -7.83
CA ASN A 41 3.86 -10.06 -7.31
C ASN A 41 4.19 -8.62 -6.88
N TRP A 42 3.56 -8.17 -5.79
CA TRP A 42 3.78 -6.83 -5.24
C TRP A 42 5.18 -6.61 -4.67
N ASP A 43 5.86 -7.68 -4.21
CA ASP A 43 7.22 -7.61 -3.70
C ASP A 43 8.21 -7.26 -4.82
N SER A 44 8.14 -7.94 -5.97
CA SER A 44 8.94 -7.60 -7.16
C SER A 44 8.65 -6.18 -7.68
N ILE A 45 7.39 -5.75 -7.60
CA ILE A 45 7.01 -4.37 -7.97
C ILE A 45 7.63 -3.36 -6.99
N ALA A 46 7.68 -3.68 -5.71
CA ALA A 46 8.27 -2.82 -4.68
C ALA A 46 9.79 -2.76 -4.77
N GLU A 47 10.46 -3.84 -5.18
CA GLU A 47 11.90 -3.82 -5.50
C GLU A 47 12.22 -2.80 -6.61
N ASN A 48 11.31 -2.61 -7.56
CA ASN A 48 11.43 -1.59 -8.61
C ASN A 48 11.04 -0.17 -8.16
N LEU A 49 10.49 -0.01 -6.95
CA LEU A 49 10.05 1.26 -6.37
C LEU A 49 10.81 1.54 -5.06
N ALA A 50 11.95 2.24 -5.17
CA ALA A 50 12.75 2.63 -4.02
C ALA A 50 11.91 3.39 -2.97
N GLY A 51 11.90 2.90 -1.73
CA GLY A 51 11.15 3.52 -0.62
C GLY A 51 9.67 3.12 -0.53
N ARG A 52 9.19 2.21 -1.40
CA ARG A 52 7.84 1.62 -1.32
C ARG A 52 7.91 0.17 -0.88
N THR A 53 6.86 -0.28 -0.22
CA THR A 53 6.68 -1.69 0.17
C THR A 53 5.57 -2.31 -0.65
N GLY A 54 5.63 -3.63 -0.89
CA GLY A 54 4.61 -4.34 -1.68
C GLY A 54 3.19 -4.10 -1.14
N LYS A 55 3.04 -4.05 0.19
CA LYS A 55 1.76 -3.70 0.83
C LYS A 55 1.26 -2.30 0.47
N SER A 56 2.14 -1.30 0.38
CA SER A 56 1.76 0.07 -0.03
C SER A 56 1.38 0.11 -1.52
N CYS A 57 2.14 -0.59 -2.37
CA CYS A 57 1.88 -0.70 -3.80
C CYS A 57 0.52 -1.34 -4.09
N ARG A 58 0.24 -2.47 -3.43
CA ARG A 58 -1.06 -3.14 -3.53
C ARG A 58 -2.19 -2.21 -3.11
N LEU A 59 -2.06 -1.55 -1.96
CA LEU A 59 -3.08 -0.63 -1.45
C LEU A 59 -3.33 0.52 -2.41
N ARG A 60 -2.28 1.10 -3.01
CA ARG A 60 -2.43 2.18 -4.00
C ARG A 60 -3.14 1.68 -5.25
N TRP A 61 -2.77 0.49 -5.73
CA TRP A 61 -3.40 -0.12 -6.89
C TRP A 61 -4.90 -0.32 -6.68
N VAL A 62 -5.29 -1.07 -5.65
CA VAL A 62 -6.69 -1.42 -5.35
C VAL A 62 -7.54 -0.26 -4.83
N ASN A 63 -6.99 0.92 -4.56
CA ASN A 63 -7.80 2.08 -4.18
C ASN A 63 -7.88 3.14 -5.28
N HIS A 64 -6.85 3.26 -6.13
CA HIS A 64 -6.73 4.40 -7.04
C HIS A 64 -6.36 4.06 -8.49
N LEU A 65 -5.76 2.90 -8.77
CA LEU A 65 -5.19 2.60 -10.10
C LEU A 65 -5.83 1.39 -10.79
N ASP A 66 -6.52 0.52 -10.06
CA ASP A 66 -7.16 -0.65 -10.62
C ASP A 66 -8.31 -0.21 -11.56
N PRO A 67 -8.25 -0.53 -12.86
CA PRO A 67 -9.33 -0.21 -13.79
C PRO A 67 -10.66 -0.90 -13.44
N ARG A 68 -10.64 -1.95 -12.61
CA ARG A 68 -11.84 -2.61 -12.08
C ARG A 68 -12.47 -1.87 -10.91
N LEU A 69 -11.73 -0.97 -10.24
CA LEU A 69 -12.38 0.10 -9.51
C LEU A 69 -12.94 1.04 -10.57
N ILE A 70 -14.14 0.69 -11.04
CA ILE A 70 -15.03 1.62 -11.69
C ILE A 70 -15.06 2.81 -10.75
N LYS A 71 -14.40 3.89 -11.18
CA LYS A 71 -14.61 5.23 -10.68
C LYS A 71 -16.12 5.40 -10.85
N LYS A 72 -16.91 5.13 -9.79
CA LYS A 72 -17.96 6.07 -9.48
C LYS A 72 -17.19 7.37 -9.33
N SER A 73 -17.02 8.07 -10.46
CA SER A 73 -17.04 9.51 -10.45
C SER A 73 -18.04 9.85 -9.37
N PHE A 74 -17.62 10.56 -8.34
CA PHE A 74 -18.58 11.35 -7.61
C PHE A 74 -19.33 12.11 -8.71
N SER A 75 -20.53 11.61 -9.04
CA SER A 75 -21.44 12.37 -9.87
C SER A 75 -21.63 13.64 -9.07
N GLU A 76 -21.37 14.75 -9.73
CA GLU A 76 -21.32 16.11 -9.18
C GLU A 76 -22.74 16.57 -8.78
N GLU A 77 -23.48 15.73 -8.06
CA GLU A 77 -24.88 15.88 -7.63
C GLU A 77 -24.98 15.89 -6.09
N GLU A 78 -23.99 16.45 -5.40
CA GLU A 78 -24.07 16.68 -3.95
C GLU A 78 -23.66 18.12 -3.60
N ASN A 79 -24.19 19.08 -4.36
CA ASN A 79 -24.28 20.48 -3.94
C ASN A 79 -25.56 21.09 -4.54
N ALA A 80 -26.70 20.67 -3.99
CA ALA A 80 -27.99 21.32 -4.17
C ALA A 80 -28.38 22.00 -2.84
#